data_AF-A0A5J4W5E2-F1
#
_entry.id   AF-A0A5J4W5E2-F1
#
_cell.length_a   1.000
_cell.length_b   1.000
_cell.length_c   1.000
_cell.angle_alpha   90.00
_cell.angle_beta   90.00
_cell.angle_gamma   90.00
#
_symmetry.space_group_name_H-M   'P 1'
#
loop_
_entity.id
_entity.type
_entity.pdbx_description
1 polymer ?
#
loop_
_entity_poly.entity_id
_entity_poly.type
_entity_poly.pdbx_seq_one_letter_code
_entity_poly.pdbx_strand_id
1 'polypeptide(L)'
;MTHERLDGSDSSQCNSIFIEKPEWLTQFSQEENNLDCPKCHKRLGYYRWSGEQCDCGMWVTPSFKITRSKVDMPVPVNSEQMSIIRPQGGSAE
;
A
#
# COMPACT_ATOMS: atom_id res chain seq x y z
N MET A 1 25.58 -15.58 5.45
CA MET A 1 25.45 -14.25 4.82
C MET A 1 24.00 -13.83 4.96
N THR A 2 23.57 -13.57 6.19
CA THR A 2 22.21 -13.12 6.51
C THR A 2 22.20 -11.61 6.37
N HIS A 3 21.52 -11.10 5.34
CA HIS A 3 21.27 -9.67 5.19
C HIS A 3 20.02 -9.33 6.01
N GLU A 4 20.15 -9.34 7.34
CA GLU A 4 19.16 -8.76 8.24
C GLU A 4 19.25 -7.24 8.11
N ARG A 5 18.48 -6.68 7.17
CA ARG A 5 18.38 -5.23 7.00
C ARG A 5 17.51 -4.69 8.14
N LEU A 6 18.15 -4.40 9.26
CA LEU A 6 17.57 -3.57 10.32
C LEU A 6 17.25 -2.20 9.74
N ASP A 7 15.94 -2.03 9.49
CA ASP A 7 15.13 -0.88 9.88
C ASP A 7 15.96 0.34 10.36
N GLY A 8 16.17 1.27 9.43
CA GLY A 8 17.05 2.42 9.62
C GLY A 8 16.58 3.63 8.83
N SER A 9 15.41 4.18 9.18
CA SER A 9 15.18 5.62 9.11
C SER A 9 14.01 6.01 10.02
N ASP A 10 14.37 6.58 11.17
CA ASP A 10 13.51 7.39 12.01
C ASP A 10 12.72 8.43 11.17
N SER A 11 11.40 8.52 11.38
CA SER A 11 10.50 9.63 10.98
C SER A 11 10.08 9.89 9.51
N SER A 12 10.57 9.17 8.49
CA SER A 12 10.04 9.32 7.12
C SER A 12 8.87 8.36 6.88
N GLN A 13 7.64 8.82 7.12
CA GLN A 13 6.42 8.08 6.79
C GLN A 13 6.49 7.54 5.35
N CYS A 14 6.33 6.21 5.17
CA CYS A 14 6.29 5.61 3.84
C CYS A 14 5.34 6.40 2.93
N ASN A 15 5.82 6.80 1.75
CA ASN A 15 4.99 7.50 0.77
C ASN A 15 3.98 6.56 0.08
N SER A 16 4.04 5.28 0.43
CA SER A 16 3.22 4.19 -0.08
C SER A 16 2.22 3.75 0.98
N ILE A 17 0.93 3.88 0.67
CA ILE A 17 -0.18 3.46 1.52
C ILE A 17 -0.72 2.16 0.94
N PHE A 18 -0.80 1.11 1.75
CA PHE A 18 -1.40 -0.16 1.35
C PHE A 18 -2.77 -0.32 1.99
N ILE A 19 -3.75 -0.67 1.18
CA ILE A 19 -5.13 -0.87 1.62
C ILE A 19 -5.61 -2.27 1.21
N GLU A 20 -6.72 -2.71 1.80
CA GLU A 20 -7.44 -3.87 1.28
C GLU A 20 -8.08 -3.56 -0.08
N LYS A 21 -8.47 -4.61 -0.80
CA LYS A 21 -9.18 -4.48 -2.07
C LYS A 21 -10.40 -3.57 -1.88
N PRO A 22 -10.47 -2.41 -2.55
CA PRO A 22 -11.63 -1.54 -2.43
C PRO A 22 -12.86 -2.19 -3.06
N GLU A 23 -14.03 -1.99 -2.45
CA GLU A 23 -15.31 -2.49 -2.99
C GLU A 23 -15.64 -1.89 -4.36
N TRP A 24 -15.25 -0.63 -4.59
CA TRP A 24 -15.46 0.06 -5.86
C TRP A 24 -14.61 -0.50 -7.01
N LEU A 25 -13.54 -1.24 -6.70
CA LEU A 25 -12.72 -1.93 -7.70
C LEU A 25 -13.41 -3.25 -8.09
N THR A 26 -14.54 -3.15 -8.80
CA THR A 26 -15.36 -4.29 -9.20
C THR A 26 -14.72 -5.12 -10.30
N GLN A 27 -14.06 -4.46 -11.26
CA GLN A 27 -13.27 -5.09 -12.30
C GLN A 27 -11.79 -4.94 -11.96
N PHE A 28 -11.19 -6.05 -11.52
CA PHE A 28 -9.74 -6.15 -11.34
C PHE A 28 -9.24 -7.42 -11.99
N SER A 29 -8.02 -7.37 -12.50
CA SER A 29 -7.34 -8.51 -13.09
C SER A 29 -6.31 -9.05 -12.08
N GLN A 30 -5.81 -10.28 -12.26
CA GLN A 30 -4.72 -10.82 -11.42
C GLN A 30 -3.35 -10.24 -11.79
N GLU A 31 -3.33 -9.17 -12.58
CA GLU A 31 -2.18 -8.50 -13.17
C GLU A 31 -2.12 -7.04 -12.71
N GLU A 32 -0.96 -6.40 -12.89
CA GLU A 32 -0.75 -5.02 -12.46
C GLU A 32 -1.67 -4.05 -13.21
N ASN A 33 -2.45 -3.25 -12.47
CA ASN A 33 -3.27 -2.20 -13.05
C ASN A 33 -3.37 -0.97 -12.14
N ASN A 34 -3.78 0.16 -12.70
CA ASN A 34 -3.91 1.42 -11.97
C ASN A 34 -5.10 1.39 -11.00
N LEU A 35 -4.95 2.09 -9.88
CA LEU A 35 -6.01 2.45 -8.96
C LEU A 35 -6.41 3.89 -9.25
N ASP A 36 -7.53 4.06 -9.95
CA ASP A 36 -8.10 5.36 -10.28
C ASP A 36 -9.27 5.69 -9.36
N CYS A 37 -9.41 6.97 -9.01
CA CYS A 37 -10.51 7.41 -8.18
C CYS A 37 -11.85 7.23 -8.92
N PRO A 38 -12.86 6.56 -8.34
CA PRO A 38 -14.15 6.32 -9.01
C PRO A 38 -14.96 7.60 -9.25
N LYS A 39 -14.60 8.72 -8.60
CA LYS A 39 -15.30 10.01 -8.75
C LYS A 39 -14.67 10.94 -9.80
N CYS A 40 -13.34 10.98 -9.86
CA CYS A 40 -12.61 11.95 -10.68
C CYS A 40 -11.65 11.31 -11.70
N HIS A 41 -11.58 9.98 -11.74
CA HIS A 41 -10.73 9.18 -12.62
C HIS A 41 -9.24 9.58 -12.59
N LYS A 42 -8.79 10.21 -11.50
CA LYS A 42 -7.38 10.51 -11.27
C LYS A 42 -6.70 9.29 -10.65
N ARG A 43 -5.48 9.03 -11.12
CA ARG A 43 -4.61 7.97 -10.58
C ARG A 43 -4.25 8.24 -9.11
N LEU A 44 -4.74 7.38 -8.23
CA LEU A 44 -4.38 7.31 -6.81
C LEU A 44 -3.13 6.46 -6.60
N GLY A 45 -2.99 5.40 -7.41
CA GLY A 45 -1.83 4.51 -7.39
C GLY A 45 -2.03 3.33 -8.33
N TYR A 46 -1.64 2.13 -7.90
CA TYR A 46 -1.77 0.89 -8.67
C TYR A 46 -1.84 -0.31 -7.72
N TYR A 47 -2.28 -1.44 -8.25
CA TYR A 47 -2.27 -2.70 -7.52
C TYR A 47 -1.45 -3.76 -8.25
N ARG A 48 -0.80 -4.64 -7.49
CA ARG A 48 -0.06 -5.83 -7.97
C ARG A 48 -0.51 -7.04 -7.17
N TRP A 49 -1.12 -8.01 -7.86
CA TRP A 49 -1.58 -9.24 -7.22
C TRP A 49 -0.44 -10.08 -6.65
N SER A 50 0.69 -10.17 -7.37
CA SER A 50 1.91 -10.84 -6.89
C SER A 50 2.54 -10.16 -5.67
N GLY A 51 2.14 -8.92 -5.39
CA GLY A 51 2.71 -8.08 -4.36
C GLY A 51 3.90 -7.24 -4.83
N GLU A 52 4.42 -6.44 -3.92
CA GLU A 52 5.62 -5.63 -4.14
C GLU A 52 6.36 -5.32 -2.84
N GLN A 53 7.60 -4.89 -2.99
CA GLN A 53 8.38 -4.32 -1.90
C GLN A 53 8.04 -2.83 -1.74
N CYS A 54 7.62 -2.43 -0.54
CA CYS A 54 7.46 -1.04 -0.15
C CYS A 54 8.80 -0.31 -0.12
N ASP A 55 8.79 1.02 -0.19
CA ASP A 55 9.97 1.87 -0.01
C ASP A 55 10.72 1.61 1.32
N CYS A 56 10.03 1.12 2.37
CA CYS A 56 10.67 0.68 3.61
C CYS A 56 11.38 -0.67 3.52
N GLY A 57 11.26 -1.37 2.39
CA GLY A 57 11.84 -2.69 2.17
C GLY A 57 10.94 -3.86 2.60
N MET A 58 9.75 -3.60 3.15
CA MET A 58 8.81 -4.66 3.52
C MET A 58 7.97 -5.13 2.33
N TRP A 59 7.66 -6.42 2.28
CA TRP A 59 6.85 -7.03 1.23
C TRP A 59 5.35 -6.93 1.53
N VAL A 60 4.53 -6.68 0.51
CA VAL A 60 3.07 -6.60 0.63
C VAL A 60 2.42 -7.41 -0.48
N THR A 61 1.64 -8.44 -0.13
CA THR A 61 0.84 -9.24 -1.07
C THR A 61 -0.55 -9.50 -0.50
N PRO A 62 -1.63 -9.27 -1.27
CA PRO A 62 -1.65 -8.52 -2.54
C PRO A 62 -1.34 -7.03 -2.28
N SER A 63 -0.63 -6.38 -3.20
CA SER A 63 -0.30 -4.96 -3.07
C SER A 63 -1.42 -4.11 -3.69
N PHE A 64 -2.17 -3.37 -2.89
CA PHE A 64 -3.01 -2.27 -3.38
C PHE A 64 -2.41 -0.96 -2.88
N LYS A 65 -1.59 -0.32 -3.72
CA LYS A 65 -0.77 0.81 -3.33
C LYS A 65 -1.38 2.13 -3.77
N ILE A 66 -1.51 3.06 -2.83
CA ILE A 66 -1.89 4.45 -3.06
C ILE A 66 -0.71 5.34 -2.71
N THR A 67 -0.43 6.34 -3.56
CA THR A 67 0.61 7.33 -3.27
C THR A 67 0.11 8.31 -2.23
N ARG A 68 0.80 8.44 -1.11
CA ARG A 68 0.42 9.32 0.00
C ARG A 68 0.29 10.78 -0.44
N SER A 69 1.11 11.27 -1.36
CA SER A 69 0.98 12.63 -1.91
C SER A 69 -0.29 12.87 -2.75
N LYS A 70 -1.07 11.83 -3.06
CA LYS A 70 -2.30 11.91 -3.88
C LYS A 70 -3.58 11.88 -3.05
N VAL A 71 -3.49 11.57 -1.76
CA VAL A 71 -4.65 11.42 -0.87
C VAL A 71 -4.36 12.03 0.49
N ASP A 72 -5.34 12.75 1.03
CA ASP A 72 -5.33 13.15 2.42
C ASP A 72 -5.88 12.01 3.28
N MET A 73 -5.11 11.57 4.27
CA MET A 73 -5.65 10.66 5.27
C MET A 73 -6.46 11.47 6.29
N PRO A 74 -7.71 11.08 6.59
CA PRO A 74 -8.40 11.66 7.73
C PRO A 74 -7.56 11.37 8.98
N VAL A 75 -7.25 12.42 9.74
CA VAL A 75 -6.67 12.24 11.07
C VAL A 75 -7.70 11.49 11.92
N PRO A 76 -7.39 10.28 12.41
CA PRO A 76 -8.33 9.53 13.21
C PRO A 76 -8.58 10.32 14.51
N VAL A 77 -9.79 10.83 14.67
CA VAL A 77 -10.28 11.44 15.93
C VAL A 77 -10.57 10.37 17.00
N ASN A 78 -10.51 9.09 16.64
CA ASN A 78 -10.58 7.93 17.51
C ASN A 78 -9.72 6.80 16.93
N SER A 79 -9.00 6.08 17.79
CA SER A 79 -7.86 5.21 17.45
C SER A 79 -8.20 3.86 16.78
N GLU A 80 -9.45 3.60 16.40
CA GLU A 80 -9.88 2.22 16.10
C GLU A 80 -10.24 1.89 14.64
N GLN A 81 -10.26 2.83 13.70
CA GLN A 81 -10.80 2.50 12.37
C GLN A 81 -10.02 3.09 11.20
N MET A 82 -8.84 2.51 10.92
CA MET A 82 -8.22 2.65 9.60
C MET A 82 -7.64 1.30 9.17
N SER A 83 -8.26 0.64 8.20
CA SER A 83 -7.81 -0.62 7.59
C SER A 83 -6.60 -0.39 6.68
N ILE A 84 -5.49 0.08 7.24
CA ILE A 84 -4.20 0.15 6.53
C ILE A 84 -3.54 -1.22 6.70
N ILE A 85 -3.25 -1.89 5.59
CA ILE A 85 -2.46 -3.12 5.62
C ILE A 85 -1.05 -2.71 6.05
N ARG A 86 -0.64 -3.11 7.26
CA ARG A 86 0.76 -2.99 7.65
C ARG A 86 1.57 -3.98 6.81
N PRO A 87 2.66 -3.54 6.16
CA PRO A 87 3.50 -4.47 5.41
C PRO A 87 3.97 -5.59 6.35
N GLN A 88 3.81 -6.84 5.93
CA GLN A 88 4.31 -7.97 6.69
C GLN A 88 5.73 -8.24 6.22
N GLY A 89 6.70 -8.19 7.13
CA GLY A 89 8.09 -8.55 6.84
C GLY A 89 8.22 -10.04 6.55
N GLY A 90 7.82 -10.47 5.36
CA GLY A 90 7.97 -11.83 4.87
C GLY A 90 8.75 -11.80 3.57
N SER A 91 9.91 -12.47 3.57
CA SER A 91 10.70 -12.72 2.36
C SER A 91 9.82 -13.40 1.30
N ALA A 92 9.87 -12.90 0.07
CA ALA A 92 9.37 -13.63 -1.08
C ALA A 92 10.22 -14.90 -1.24
N GLU A 93 9.62 -16.08 -1.01
CA GLU A 93 10.16 -17.38 -1.44
C GLU A 93 9.69 -17.69 -2.87
#